data_AF-G0EU77-F1
#
_entry.id   AF-G0EU77-F1
#
_cell.length_a   1.000
_cell.length_b   1.000
_cell.length_c   1.000
_cell.angle_alpha   90.00
_cell.angle_beta   90.00
_cell.angle_gamma   90.00
#
_symmetry.space_group_name_H-M   'P 1'
#
loop_
_entity.id
_entity.type
_entity.pdbx_description
1 polymer ?
#
loop_
_entity_poly.entity_id
_entity_poly.type
_entity_poly.pdbx_seq_one_letter_code
_entity_poly.pdbx_strand_id
1 'polypeptide(L)'
;MKKVLLNEFSTAELEAMFAAGGIDSDITVFGSCESHGGHLPLGPNLFVPAEVARLAAQRLERTIVVPGVPFGTSMHYNATRWRSRCASRR
;
A
#
# COMPACT_ATOMS: atom_id res chain seq x y z
N MET A 1 -7.38 -16.28 -9.36
CA MET A 1 -7.63 -14.83 -9.15
C MET A 1 -6.78 -14.05 -10.12
N LYS A 2 -7.29 -12.95 -10.69
CA LYS A 2 -6.53 -12.02 -11.54
C LYS A 2 -5.38 -11.39 -10.75
N LYS A 3 -4.16 -11.35 -11.32
CA LYS A 3 -3.02 -10.57 -10.79
C LYS A 3 -3.37 -9.08 -10.88
N VAL A 4 -3.19 -8.36 -9.78
CA VAL A 4 -3.53 -6.91 -9.73
C VAL A 4 -2.49 -6.09 -8.99
N LEU A 5 -1.59 -6.72 -8.24
CA LEU A 5 -0.55 -5.98 -7.53
C LEU A 5 0.68 -5.85 -8.43
N LEU A 6 1.23 -4.65 -8.58
CA LEU A 6 2.38 -4.38 -9.45
C LEU A 6 3.57 -5.33 -9.17
N ASN A 7 3.78 -5.68 -7.90
CA ASN A 7 4.87 -6.57 -7.45
C ASN A 7 4.65 -8.07 -7.76
N GLU A 8 3.49 -8.46 -8.30
CA GLU A 8 3.22 -9.83 -8.79
C GLU A 8 3.61 -10.01 -10.27
N PHE A 9 3.94 -8.92 -10.95
CA PHE A 9 4.34 -8.91 -12.35
C PHE A 9 5.85 -8.82 -12.49
N SER A 10 6.37 -9.51 -13.51
CA SER A 10 7.70 -9.29 -14.06
C SER A 10 7.71 -8.08 -15.00
N THR A 11 8.89 -7.54 -15.26
CA THR A 11 9.06 -6.44 -16.22
C THR A 11 8.52 -6.79 -17.61
N ALA A 12 8.77 -8.01 -18.11
CA ALA A 12 8.30 -8.44 -19.42
C ALA A 12 6.76 -8.52 -19.51
N GLU A 13 6.08 -8.97 -18.45
CA GLU A 13 4.61 -8.96 -18.38
C GLU A 13 4.08 -7.52 -18.45
N LEU A 14 4.69 -6.60 -17.69
CA LEU A 14 4.29 -5.18 -17.67
C LEU A 14 4.50 -4.50 -19.02
N GLU A 15 5.64 -4.72 -19.67
CA GLU A 15 5.92 -4.19 -21.01
C GLU A 15 4.86 -4.63 -22.03
N ALA A 16 4.53 -5.92 -22.04
CA ALA A 16 3.50 -6.46 -22.92
C ALA A 16 2.11 -5.86 -22.61
N MET A 17 1.76 -5.71 -21.34
CA MET A 17 0.49 -5.11 -20.92
C MET A 17 0.40 -3.63 -21.30
N PHE A 18 1.45 -2.84 -21.10
CA PHE A 18 1.46 -1.43 -21.49
C PHE A 18 1.38 -1.26 -23.02
N ALA A 19 2.11 -2.07 -23.79
CA ALA A 19 2.05 -2.04 -25.25
C ALA A 19 0.65 -2.40 -25.79
N ALA A 20 -0.04 -3.34 -25.14
CA ALA A 20 -1.42 -3.70 -25.45
C ALA A 20 -2.46 -2.70 -24.89
N GLY A 21 -2.02 -1.67 -24.16
CA GLY A 21 -2.90 -0.75 -23.45
C GLY A 21 -3.77 -1.44 -22.40
N GLY A 22 -3.32 -2.51 -21.77
CA GLY A 22 -4.06 -3.30 -20.77
C GLY A 22 -4.11 -2.67 -19.36
N ILE A 23 -3.37 -1.58 -19.14
CA ILE A 23 -3.33 -0.82 -17.88
C ILE A 23 -3.53 0.66 -18.24
N ASP A 24 -4.47 1.33 -17.56
CA ASP A 24 -4.71 2.78 -17.72
C ASP A 24 -4.76 3.56 -16.40
N SER A 25 -4.77 2.84 -15.28
CA SER A 25 -4.99 3.42 -13.97
C SER A 25 -4.24 2.63 -12.90
N ASP A 26 -3.82 3.34 -11.88
CA ASP A 26 -3.22 2.76 -10.68
C ASP A 26 -3.97 3.21 -9.43
N ILE A 27 -3.91 2.36 -8.40
CA ILE A 27 -4.32 2.70 -7.04
C ILE A 27 -3.05 2.75 -6.19
N THR A 28 -2.72 3.96 -5.73
CA THR A 28 -1.65 4.20 -4.78
C THR A 28 -2.21 4.31 -3.36
N VAL A 29 -1.69 3.48 -2.44
CA VAL A 29 -2.08 3.51 -1.03
C VAL A 29 -1.09 4.35 -0.23
N PHE A 30 -1.61 5.37 0.47
CA PHE A 30 -0.86 6.14 1.46
C PHE A 30 -1.30 5.77 2.87
N GLY A 31 -0.37 5.24 3.66
CA GLY A 31 -0.61 4.84 5.03
C GLY A 31 0.34 5.50 6.00
N SER A 32 0.44 4.91 7.20
CA SER A 32 1.42 5.30 8.21
C SER A 32 1.78 4.11 9.10
N CYS A 33 2.91 4.23 9.78
CA CYS A 33 3.27 3.38 10.91
C CYS A 33 3.05 4.17 12.20
N GLU A 34 1.93 3.91 12.88
CA GLU A 34 1.49 4.66 14.06
C GLU A 34 0.72 3.82 15.08
N SER A 35 0.67 4.29 16.32
CA SER A 35 -0.02 3.56 17.39
C SER A 35 -1.54 3.63 17.21
N HIS A 36 -2.19 2.47 17.30
CA HIS A 36 -3.64 2.33 17.33
C HIS A 36 -4.11 1.79 18.69
N GLY A 37 -3.40 2.14 19.76
CA GLY A 37 -3.61 1.57 21.10
C GLY A 37 -3.03 0.15 21.26
N GLY A 38 -3.26 -0.46 22.43
CA GLY A 38 -2.70 -1.78 22.80
C GLY A 38 -3.40 -2.99 22.17
N HIS A 39 -4.43 -2.76 21.35
CA HIS A 39 -5.30 -3.80 20.78
C HIS A 39 -5.14 -3.96 19.27
N LEU A 40 -4.37 -3.09 18.61
CA LEU A 40 -4.16 -3.09 17.16
C LEU A 40 -2.67 -2.99 16.82
N PRO A 41 -2.25 -3.51 15.66
CA PRO A 41 -0.88 -3.35 15.17
C PRO A 41 -0.59 -1.91 14.75
N LEU A 42 0.66 -1.62 14.40
CA LEU A 42 1.10 -0.27 14.01
C LEU A 42 0.85 0.08 12.54
N GLY A 43 0.57 -0.93 11.70
CA GLY A 43 0.38 -0.77 10.25
C GLY A 43 -1.05 -0.84 9.68
N PRO A 44 -2.18 -0.78 10.43
CA PRO A 44 -3.52 -0.85 9.85
C PRO A 44 -3.73 0.14 8.69
N ASN A 45 -3.19 1.35 8.83
CA ASN A 45 -3.23 2.40 7.81
C ASN A 45 -2.57 2.01 6.48
N LEU A 46 -1.78 0.93 6.44
CA LEU A 46 -1.17 0.41 5.23
C LEU A 46 -1.87 -0.86 4.73
N PHE A 47 -1.99 -1.90 5.56
CA PHE A 47 -2.46 -3.21 5.09
C PHE A 47 -3.98 -3.27 4.86
N VAL A 48 -4.78 -2.50 5.61
CA VAL A 48 -6.24 -2.43 5.39
C VAL A 48 -6.56 -1.79 4.04
N PRO A 49 -6.10 -0.56 3.73
CA PRO A 49 -6.35 0.03 2.42
C PRO A 49 -5.66 -0.73 1.28
N ALA A 50 -4.52 -1.40 1.50
CA ALA A 50 -3.92 -2.28 0.50
C ALA A 50 -4.84 -3.44 0.10
N GLU A 51 -5.52 -4.06 1.07
CA GLU A 51 -6.46 -5.14 0.78
C GLU A 51 -7.74 -4.63 0.10
N VAL A 52 -8.25 -3.46 0.53
CA VAL A 52 -9.37 -2.79 -0.15
C VAL A 52 -9.01 -2.46 -1.60
N ALA A 53 -7.83 -1.90 -1.84
CA ALA A 53 -7.32 -1.59 -3.17
C ALA A 53 -7.20 -2.85 -4.04
N ARG A 54 -6.67 -3.94 -3.48
CA ARG A 54 -6.56 -5.24 -4.18
C ARG A 54 -7.93 -5.76 -4.59
N LEU A 55 -8.91 -5.73 -3.68
CA LEU A 55 -10.28 -6.17 -3.95
C LEU A 55 -11.00 -5.26 -4.96
N ALA A 56 -10.73 -3.96 -4.94
CA ALA A 56 -11.25 -3.01 -5.92
C ALA A 56 -10.64 -3.25 -7.31
N ALA A 57 -9.31 -3.36 -7.42
CA ALA A 57 -8.62 -3.62 -8.68
C ALA A 57 -9.00 -4.98 -9.31
N GLN A 58 -9.38 -5.97 -8.50
CA GLN A 58 -9.92 -7.23 -9.01
C GLN A 58 -11.27 -7.09 -9.72
N ARG A 59 -12.04 -6.04 -9.41
CA ARG A 59 -13.32 -5.71 -10.05
C ARG A 59 -13.17 -4.73 -11.21
N LEU A 60 -12.01 -4.11 -11.36
CA LEU A 60 -11.68 -3.17 -12.44
C LEU A 60 -10.87 -3.89 -13.52
N GLU A 61 -11.13 -3.57 -14.79
CA GLU A 61 -10.51 -4.30 -15.91
C GLU A 61 -9.04 -3.92 -16.13
N ARG A 62 -8.71 -2.63 -16.01
CA ARG A 62 -7.43 -2.05 -16.47
C ARG A 62 -6.65 -1.33 -15.36
N THR A 63 -6.95 -1.68 -14.11
CA THR A 63 -6.37 -1.05 -12.92
C THR A 63 -5.42 -2.00 -12.20
N ILE A 64 -4.27 -1.47 -11.77
CA ILE A 64 -3.30 -2.16 -10.91
C ILE A 64 -3.16 -1.44 -9.57
N VAL A 65 -2.63 -2.13 -8.56
CA VAL A 65 -2.28 -1.55 -7.25
C VAL A 65 -0.77 -1.48 -7.16
N VAL A 66 -0.24 -0.31 -6.86
CA VAL A 66 1.20 -0.11 -6.68
C VAL A 66 1.60 -0.33 -5.21
N PRO A 67 2.89 -0.56 -4.90
CA PRO A 67 3.34 -0.69 -3.52
C PRO A 67 2.94 0.51 -2.66
N GLY A 68 2.31 0.24 -1.52
CA GLY A 68 1.84 1.29 -0.61
C GLY A 68 2.98 2.03 0.09
N VAL A 69 2.74 3.29 0.42
CA VAL A 69 3.69 4.17 1.11
C VAL A 69 3.43 4.12 2.62
N PRO A 70 4.37 3.59 3.44
CA PRO A 70 4.18 3.48 4.89
C PRO A 70 4.49 4.79 5.65
N PHE A 71 4.62 5.91 4.94
CA PHE A 71 5.01 7.21 5.49
C PHE A 71 3.85 8.20 5.37
N GLY A 72 3.18 8.44 6.50
CA GLY A 72 2.10 9.41 6.63
C GLY A 72 2.37 10.42 7.74
N THR A 73 1.41 11.33 7.93
CA THR A 73 1.50 12.41 8.91
C THR A 73 1.09 11.92 10.31
N SER A 74 2.07 11.42 11.07
CA SER A 74 1.83 10.85 12.42
C SER A 74 2.63 11.55 13.52
N MET A 75 2.95 12.84 13.35
CA MET A 75 3.80 13.59 14.30
C MET A 75 3.21 13.67 15.71
N HIS A 76 1.88 13.67 15.84
CA HIS A 76 1.17 13.70 17.13
C HIS A 76 1.45 12.45 18.00
N TYR A 77 1.92 11.36 17.40
CA TYR A 77 2.32 10.14 18.12
C TYR A 77 3.79 10.17 18.59
N ASN A 78 4.56 11.23 18.32
CA ASN A 78 5.97 11.33 18.74
C ASN A 78 6.16 11.27 20.26
N ALA A 79 5.18 11.76 21.03
CA ALA A 79 5.21 11.71 22.49
C ALA A 79 4.84 10.32 23.06
N THR A 80 4.29 9.43 22.22
CA THR A 80 3.97 8.07 22.66
C THR A 80 5.21 7.18 22.62
N ARG A 81 5.40 6.38 23.68
CA ARG A 81 6.53 5.47 23.88
C ARG A 81 6.74 4.44 22.75
N TRP A 82 5.74 4.27 21.89
CA TRP A 82 5.76 3.35 20.75
C TRP A 82 6.42 3.97 19.51
N ARG A 83 6.29 5.29 19.26
CA ARG A 83 6.93 5.93 18.10
C ARG A 83 8.41 6.21 18.33
N SER A 84 8.83 6.41 19.58
CA SER A 84 10.25 6.50 19.94
C SER A 84 11.04 5.21 19.70
N ARG A 85 10.41 4.11 19.27
CA ARG A 85 11.10 2.90 18.76
C ARG A 85 10.99 2.71 17.25
N CYS A 86 9.92 3.22 16.62
CA CYS A 86 9.76 3.18 15.15
C CYS A 86 10.50 4.30 14.41
N ALA A 87 10.66 5.48 15.02
CA ALA A 87 11.31 6.64 14.41
C ALA A 87 12.78 6.84 14.83
N SER A 88 13.24 6.15 15.88
CA SER A 88 14.58 6.32 16.48
C SER A 88 15.70 5.51 15.82
N ARG A 89 15.48 4.98 14.61
CA ARG A 89 16.52 4.35 13.78
C ARG A 89 16.83 5.21 12.55
N ARG A 90 16.81 6.53 12.71
CA ARG A 90 17.55 7.45 11.84
C ARG A 90 18.74 7.98 12.62
#